data_AF-A0A1E4IJK5-F1
#
_entry.id   AF-A0A1E4IJK5-F1
#
_cell.length_a   1.000
_cell.length_b   1.000
_cell.length_c   1.000
_cell.angle_alpha   90.00
_cell.angle_beta   90.00
_cell.angle_gamma   90.00
#
_symmetry.space_group_name_H-M   'P 1'
#
loop_
_entity.id
_entity.type
_entity.pdbx_description
1 polymer ?
#
loop_
_entity_poly.entity_id
_entity_poly.type
_entity_poly.pdbx_seq_one_letter_code
_entity_poly.pdbx_strand_id
1 'polypeptide(L)'
;MSAVLWKATLSGHLISAGLSPSTSLEPPVIKQFMLALVLAPIHLLAPAADSWPECRHDPTITERFLPVELINGEPLPATDVLQLVAIDKHYSFVAYYPSGEPPFNGETTLKGPIEQRRADGRVVQSYERTVPAATERMAITDNGQAMGRIFDERIGLISNEGKYPVGLWKQGETRHFNTVFHTARGDGNSSTSITMEKLSCEFEGISGAYAIRWRVDSGRRGDYGYVFAPGRGLVQVIVYKRAGSRPS
;
A
#
# COMPACT_ATOMS: atom_id res chain seq x y z
N MET A 1 -24.06 48.13 17.76
CA MET A 1 -24.36 48.38 16.33
C MET A 1 -24.99 47.10 15.77
N SER A 2 -26.18 47.28 15.16
CA SER A 2 -27.15 46.37 14.51
C SER A 2 -26.63 45.00 14.04
N ALA A 3 -27.28 43.88 14.37
CA ALA A 3 -28.49 43.28 13.73
C ALA A 3 -28.29 43.05 12.21
N VAL A 4 -28.55 41.86 11.64
CA VAL A 4 -29.90 41.41 11.25
C VAL A 4 -29.97 39.87 11.10
N LEU A 5 -31.07 39.34 11.66
CA LEU A 5 -31.69 38.02 11.48
C LEU A 5 -32.36 37.89 10.10
N TRP A 6 -32.41 36.69 9.50
CA TRP A 6 -33.59 36.27 8.75
C TRP A 6 -33.95 34.81 9.06
N LYS A 7 -35.16 34.64 9.61
CA LYS A 7 -35.98 33.42 9.59
C LYS A 7 -36.80 33.43 8.29
N ALA A 8 -37.13 32.25 7.76
CA ALA A 8 -38.45 32.00 7.22
C ALA A 8 -38.82 30.52 7.34
N THR A 9 -40.04 30.31 7.80
CA THR A 9 -40.76 29.08 8.13
C THR A 9 -41.89 28.93 7.11
N LEU A 10 -42.44 27.72 6.91
CA LEU A 10 -43.88 27.38 6.79
C LEU A 10 -43.98 25.87 6.42
N SER A 11 -44.53 25.00 7.27
CA SER A 11 -45.96 24.62 7.37
C SER A 11 -46.43 23.86 6.11
N GLY A 12 -46.78 22.58 6.12
CA GLY A 12 -47.70 21.85 7.00
C GLY A 12 -48.94 21.47 6.16
N HIS A 13 -49.45 20.23 6.24
CA HIS A 13 -50.87 19.84 6.13
C HIS A 13 -51.04 18.33 6.40
N LEU A 14 -51.85 18.01 7.41
CA LEU A 14 -52.54 16.74 7.61
C LEU A 14 -53.72 16.63 6.60
N ILE A 15 -54.24 15.41 6.36
CA ILE A 15 -55.65 15.03 6.60
C ILE A 15 -55.97 13.61 6.06
N SER A 16 -56.51 12.82 6.99
CA SER A 16 -57.62 11.85 6.96
C SER A 16 -57.64 10.56 6.12
N ALA A 17 -58.05 9.54 6.87
CA ALA A 17 -58.57 8.22 6.51
C ALA A 17 -59.89 8.26 5.70
N GLY A 18 -60.20 7.11 5.08
CA GLY A 18 -61.51 6.75 4.55
C GLY A 18 -61.64 5.22 4.43
N LEU A 19 -62.62 4.67 5.13
CA LEU A 19 -63.00 3.26 5.21
C LEU A 19 -63.83 2.79 3.99
N SER A 20 -63.78 1.47 3.74
CA SER A 20 -64.68 0.51 3.04
C SER A 20 -66.19 0.87 2.90
N PRO A 21 -67.02 0.24 2.02
CA PRO A 21 -67.11 -1.23 1.85
C PRO A 21 -67.66 -1.87 0.53
N SER A 22 -67.42 -3.19 0.46
CA SER A 22 -68.24 -4.33 -0.03
C SER A 22 -69.13 -4.28 -1.29
N THR A 23 -68.93 -5.27 -2.18
CA THR A 23 -69.93 -6.21 -2.76
C THR A 23 -69.14 -7.42 -3.33
N SER A 24 -69.29 -8.68 -2.87
CA SER A 24 -70.31 -9.70 -3.27
C SER A 24 -70.37 -9.88 -4.79
N LEU A 25 -70.33 -11.05 -5.44
CA LEU A 25 -70.30 -12.49 -5.15
C LEU A 25 -70.04 -13.14 -6.53
N GLU A 26 -69.20 -14.17 -6.63
CA GLU A 26 -69.36 -15.32 -7.56
C GLU A 26 -68.16 -16.27 -7.46
N PRO A 27 -68.35 -17.60 -7.37
CA PRO A 27 -67.25 -18.55 -7.28
C PRO A 27 -66.92 -19.12 -8.68
N PRO A 28 -65.63 -19.33 -8.98
CA PRO A 28 -65.29 -20.39 -9.91
C PRO A 28 -64.33 -21.39 -9.26
N VAL A 29 -64.79 -22.65 -9.26
CA VAL A 29 -64.03 -23.84 -9.64
C VAL A 29 -62.66 -23.99 -8.95
N ILE A 30 -62.66 -24.87 -7.93
CA ILE A 30 -61.45 -25.46 -7.35
C ILE A 30 -60.66 -26.15 -8.46
N LYS A 31 -59.67 -25.45 -9.01
CA LYS A 31 -58.55 -26.07 -9.70
C LYS A 31 -57.47 -26.29 -8.66
N GLN A 32 -57.16 -27.56 -8.39
CA GLN A 32 -55.92 -27.96 -7.73
C GLN A 32 -54.75 -27.39 -8.53
N PHE A 33 -54.26 -26.22 -8.13
CA PHE A 33 -52.92 -25.80 -8.46
C PHE A 33 -52.01 -26.54 -7.48
N MET A 34 -51.29 -27.55 -8.00
CA MET A 34 -50.06 -27.98 -7.37
C MET A 34 -49.15 -26.75 -7.28
N LEU A 35 -49.07 -26.18 -6.08
CA LEU A 35 -48.03 -25.24 -5.73
C LEU A 35 -46.73 -26.05 -5.70
N ALA A 36 -46.07 -26.17 -6.85
CA ALA A 36 -44.69 -26.59 -6.90
C ALA A 36 -43.90 -25.52 -6.16
N LEU A 37 -43.60 -25.79 -4.88
CA LEU A 37 -42.66 -25.04 -4.09
C LEU A 37 -41.30 -25.20 -4.77
N VAL A 38 -41.00 -24.32 -5.72
CA VAL A 38 -39.65 -24.19 -6.27
C VAL A 38 -38.81 -23.66 -5.12
N LEU A 39 -38.17 -24.59 -4.41
CA LEU A 39 -37.01 -24.30 -3.57
C LEU A 39 -35.95 -23.71 -4.50
N ALA A 40 -36.00 -22.40 -4.71
CA ALA A 40 -34.85 -21.68 -5.23
C ALA A 40 -33.72 -21.95 -4.24
N PRO A 41 -32.57 -22.48 -4.69
CA PRO A 41 -31.41 -22.54 -3.82
C PRO A 41 -31.10 -21.10 -3.41
N ILE A 42 -31.36 -20.78 -2.16
CA ILE A 42 -30.76 -19.60 -1.53
C ILE A 42 -29.29 -19.94 -1.48
N HIS A 43 -28.56 -19.54 -2.53
CA HIS A 43 -27.13 -19.40 -2.45
C HIS A 43 -26.90 -18.34 -1.37
N LEU A 44 -26.71 -18.81 -0.13
CA LEU A 44 -25.96 -18.07 0.87
C LEU A 44 -24.63 -17.75 0.20
N LEU A 45 -24.54 -16.55 -0.36
CA LEU A 45 -23.27 -15.91 -0.64
C LEU A 45 -22.55 -15.91 0.69
N ALA A 46 -21.63 -16.86 0.86
CA ALA A 46 -20.63 -16.77 1.90
C ALA A 46 -20.03 -15.36 1.76
N PRO A 47 -19.88 -14.58 2.86
CA PRO A 47 -19.11 -13.36 2.78
C PRO A 47 -17.79 -13.75 2.12
N ALA A 48 -17.44 -13.05 1.04
CA ALA A 48 -16.16 -13.24 0.39
C ALA A 48 -15.14 -13.17 1.53
N ALA A 49 -14.43 -14.28 1.79
CA ALA A 49 -13.35 -14.28 2.76
C ALA A 49 -12.47 -13.10 2.35
N ASP A 50 -12.33 -12.09 3.23
CA ASP A 50 -11.68 -10.81 2.92
C ASP A 50 -10.38 -11.10 2.18
N SER A 51 -10.44 -11.08 0.84
CA SER A 51 -9.32 -11.38 -0.02
C SER A 51 -8.57 -10.07 -0.13
N TRP A 52 -7.27 -10.14 0.08
CA TRP A 52 -6.49 -8.94 0.33
C TRP A 52 -6.48 -8.12 -0.95
N PRO A 53 -6.55 -6.77 -0.87
CA PRO A 53 -6.80 -5.95 -2.04
C PRO A 53 -5.83 -6.32 -3.18
N GLU A 54 -6.36 -6.84 -4.28
CA GLU A 54 -5.54 -7.32 -5.38
C GLU A 54 -5.12 -6.13 -6.23
N CYS A 55 -3.83 -5.82 -6.24
CA CYS A 55 -3.23 -4.87 -7.17
C CYS A 55 -3.22 -5.49 -8.59
N ARG A 56 -4.29 -5.27 -9.34
CA ARG A 56 -4.45 -5.74 -10.74
C ARG A 56 -3.75 -4.79 -11.70
N HIS A 57 -2.74 -5.31 -12.41
CA HIS A 57 -1.95 -4.49 -13.33
C HIS A 57 -2.77 -4.02 -14.55
N ASP A 58 -2.63 -2.74 -14.90
CA ASP A 58 -3.01 -2.21 -16.20
C ASP A 58 -2.00 -2.63 -17.28
N PRO A 59 -2.37 -3.55 -18.20
CA PRO A 59 -1.45 -4.10 -19.19
C PRO A 59 -0.98 -3.07 -20.24
N THR A 60 -1.61 -1.89 -20.31
CA THR A 60 -1.19 -0.83 -21.24
C THR A 60 0.07 -0.10 -20.75
N ILE A 61 0.39 -0.21 -19.46
CA ILE A 61 1.53 0.46 -18.84
C ILE A 61 2.71 -0.51 -18.71
N THR A 62 3.61 -0.48 -19.69
CA THR A 62 4.79 -1.38 -19.71
C THR A 62 6.05 -0.75 -19.12
N GLU A 63 6.11 0.57 -19.06
CA GLU A 63 7.20 1.37 -18.50
C GLU A 63 6.63 2.61 -17.81
N ARG A 64 7.25 3.04 -16.71
CA ARG A 64 6.80 4.18 -15.90
C ARG A 64 7.94 4.74 -15.07
N PHE A 65 8.01 6.06 -14.97
CA PHE A 65 8.83 6.73 -13.99
C PHE A 65 8.17 6.69 -12.61
N LEU A 66 8.92 6.22 -11.61
CA LEU A 66 8.49 6.10 -10.22
C LEU A 66 9.14 7.23 -9.39
N PRO A 67 8.42 8.32 -9.10
CA PRO A 67 8.93 9.39 -8.25
C PRO A 67 9.05 8.93 -6.79
N VAL A 68 9.90 9.63 -6.02
CA VAL A 68 10.03 9.41 -4.57
C VAL A 68 8.70 9.62 -3.85
N GLU A 69 7.85 10.48 -4.42
CA GLU A 69 6.55 10.87 -3.89
C GLU A 69 5.56 9.69 -3.82
N LEU A 70 5.75 8.62 -4.61
CA LEU A 70 4.97 7.39 -4.44
C LEU A 70 5.35 6.62 -3.17
N ILE A 71 6.58 6.78 -2.66
CA ILE A 71 7.03 6.11 -1.43
C ILE A 71 6.52 6.86 -0.20
N ASN A 72 6.55 8.20 -0.23
CA ASN A 72 6.19 9.06 0.89
C ASN A 72 4.72 9.57 0.84
N GLY A 73 3.99 9.29 -0.24
CA GLY A 73 2.60 9.70 -0.41
C GLY A 73 2.41 11.21 -0.56
N GLU A 74 3.43 11.98 -0.90
CA GLU A 74 3.28 13.36 -1.34
C GLU A 74 2.60 13.42 -2.72
N PRO A 75 2.05 14.59 -3.11
CA PRO A 75 1.54 14.79 -4.46
C PRO A 75 2.60 14.44 -5.51
N LEU A 76 2.18 13.76 -6.58
CA LEU A 76 3.10 13.39 -7.66
C LEU A 76 3.64 14.65 -8.35
N PRO A 77 4.94 14.69 -8.69
CA PRO A 77 5.50 15.82 -9.41
C PRO A 77 4.93 15.89 -10.84
N ALA A 78 4.88 17.10 -11.40
CA ALA A 78 4.42 17.32 -12.78
C ALA A 78 5.41 16.81 -13.85
N THR A 79 6.65 16.52 -13.44
CA THR A 79 7.74 16.08 -14.31
C THR A 79 8.47 14.91 -13.70
N ASP A 80 9.14 14.11 -14.53
CA ASP A 80 9.99 13.02 -14.09
C ASP A 80 11.26 13.56 -13.42
N VAL A 81 11.22 13.65 -12.09
CA VAL A 81 12.32 14.14 -11.26
C VAL A 81 12.53 13.23 -10.06
N LEU A 82 13.80 12.98 -9.72
CA LEU A 82 14.19 12.35 -8.47
C LEU A 82 14.67 13.41 -7.50
N GLN A 83 13.90 13.62 -6.44
CA GLN A 83 14.21 14.61 -5.42
C GLN A 83 13.68 14.15 -4.06
N LEU A 84 14.26 14.69 -2.99
CA LEU A 84 13.73 14.52 -1.65
C LEU A 84 13.06 15.85 -1.26
N VAL A 85 11.73 15.84 -1.25
CA VAL A 85 10.92 16.97 -0.78
C VAL A 85 10.84 16.97 0.74
N ALA A 86 10.61 18.14 1.33
CA ALA A 86 10.47 18.26 2.77
C ALA A 86 9.22 17.52 3.26
N ILE A 87 9.37 16.59 4.19
CA ILE A 87 8.28 15.81 4.78
C ILE A 87 8.49 15.59 6.28
N ASP A 88 7.38 15.45 6.99
CA ASP A 88 7.31 14.97 8.37
C ASP A 88 6.01 14.16 8.48
N LYS A 89 6.12 12.84 8.28
CA LYS A 89 4.96 11.96 8.12
C LYS A 89 5.05 10.73 8.99
N HIS A 90 3.87 10.31 9.46
CA HIS A 90 3.62 9.03 10.08
C HIS A 90 2.87 8.14 9.09
N TYR A 91 3.35 6.92 8.90
CA TYR A 91 2.74 5.91 8.04
C TYR A 91 2.29 4.76 8.88
N SER A 92 1.00 4.44 8.77
CA SER A 92 0.45 3.18 9.24
C SER A 92 0.42 2.21 8.06
N PHE A 93 0.83 0.98 8.28
CA PHE A 93 0.74 -0.08 7.28
C PHE A 93 0.26 -1.38 7.90
N VAL A 94 -0.30 -2.23 7.04
CA VAL A 94 -0.68 -3.59 7.40
C VAL A 94 0.33 -4.57 6.82
N ALA A 95 0.95 -5.35 7.70
CA ALA A 95 1.83 -6.46 7.37
C ALA A 95 1.06 -7.78 7.41
N TYR A 96 1.35 -8.61 6.43
CA TYR A 96 0.37 -9.51 5.89
C TYR A 96 1.09 -10.82 5.55
N TYR A 97 0.68 -11.95 6.14
CA TYR A 97 1.36 -13.24 6.02
C TYR A 97 0.60 -14.19 5.09
N PRO A 98 1.22 -14.68 4.00
CA PRO A 98 0.58 -15.67 3.12
C PRO A 98 0.23 -16.99 3.83
N SER A 99 0.82 -17.28 4.99
CA SER A 99 0.49 -18.43 5.85
C SER A 99 -0.90 -18.33 6.50
N GLY A 100 -1.57 -17.16 6.44
CA GLY A 100 -2.84 -16.91 7.10
C GLY A 100 -2.71 -16.49 8.57
N GLU A 101 -1.49 -16.24 9.06
CA GLU A 101 -1.29 -15.63 10.38
C GLU A 101 -1.97 -14.25 10.46
N PRO A 102 -2.46 -13.84 11.64
CA PRO A 102 -3.08 -12.54 11.82
C PRO A 102 -2.19 -11.40 11.31
N PRO A 103 -2.77 -10.41 10.61
CA PRO A 103 -1.99 -9.27 10.15
C PRO A 103 -1.39 -8.50 11.33
N PHE A 104 -0.22 -7.92 11.09
CA PHE A 104 0.44 -7.03 12.03
C PHE A 104 0.28 -5.59 11.55
N ASN A 105 -0.23 -4.71 12.41
CA ASN A 105 -0.27 -3.28 12.15
C ASN A 105 1.02 -2.65 12.64
N GLY A 106 1.66 -1.84 11.81
CA GLY A 106 2.89 -1.15 12.15
C GLY A 106 2.79 0.35 11.90
N GLU A 107 3.59 1.11 12.65
CA GLU A 107 3.80 2.53 12.42
C GLU A 107 5.26 2.81 12.12
N THR A 108 5.51 3.74 11.21
CA THR A 108 6.85 4.23 10.88
C THR A 108 6.77 5.72 10.61
N THR A 109 7.83 6.46 10.93
CA THR A 109 7.95 7.88 10.57
C THR A 109 8.87 8.03 9.38
N LEU A 110 8.71 9.10 8.61
CA LEU A 110 9.67 9.54 7.59
C LEU A 110 9.79 11.05 7.66
N LYS A 111 11.00 11.54 7.89
CA LYS A 111 11.30 12.97 8.05
C LYS A 111 12.54 13.37 7.25
N GLY A 112 12.52 14.56 6.69
CA GLY A 112 13.69 15.15 6.03
C GLY A 112 13.28 16.08 4.90
N PRO A 113 14.17 16.38 3.94
CA PRO A 113 15.51 15.82 3.85
C PRO A 113 16.45 16.32 4.97
N ILE A 114 17.44 15.49 5.32
CA ILE A 114 18.54 15.80 6.23
C ILE A 114 19.88 15.39 5.61
N GLU A 115 20.94 16.09 5.97
CA GLU A 115 22.30 15.76 5.52
C GLU A 115 22.85 14.53 6.24
N GLN A 116 23.31 13.55 5.47
CA GLN A 116 23.92 12.33 5.99
C GLN A 116 25.25 12.06 5.29
N ARG A 117 26.30 11.79 6.08
CA ARG A 117 27.58 11.32 5.56
C ARG A 117 27.50 9.82 5.23
N ARG A 118 27.96 9.45 4.03
CA ARG A 118 28.11 8.06 3.56
C ARG A 118 29.45 7.46 3.99
N ALA A 119 29.59 6.14 3.80
CA ALA A 119 30.83 5.42 4.09
C ALA A 119 32.04 5.91 3.28
N ASP A 120 31.81 6.41 2.06
CA ASP A 120 32.84 7.00 1.20
C ASP A 120 33.18 8.46 1.54
N GLY A 121 32.58 9.01 2.61
CA GLY A 121 32.82 10.37 3.08
C GLY A 121 31.97 11.45 2.42
N ARG A 122 31.24 11.16 1.32
CA ARG A 122 30.32 12.13 0.70
C ARG A 122 29.16 12.46 1.63
N VAL A 123 28.68 13.70 1.56
CA VAL A 123 27.43 14.13 2.22
C VAL A 123 26.31 14.12 1.20
N VAL A 124 25.18 13.50 1.54
CA VAL A 124 23.99 13.43 0.68
C VAL A 124 22.74 13.83 1.45
N GLN A 125 21.69 14.22 0.72
CA GLN A 125 20.36 14.34 1.30
C GLN A 125 19.75 12.95 1.53
N SER A 126 19.06 12.80 2.64
CA SER A 126 18.41 11.55 3.05
C SER A 126 17.13 11.82 3.84
N TYR A 127 16.28 10.81 3.96
CA TYR A 127 15.22 10.81 4.97
C TYR A 127 15.68 10.06 6.22
N GLU A 128 15.34 10.60 7.39
CA GLU A 128 15.24 9.84 8.63
C GLU A 128 13.98 8.99 8.61
N ARG A 129 14.09 7.73 9.02
CA ARG A 129 12.95 6.84 9.18
C ARG A 129 13.03 6.15 10.53
N THR A 130 11.99 6.26 11.35
CA THR A 130 11.86 5.42 12.55
C THR A 130 11.01 4.21 12.22
N VAL A 131 11.54 3.02 12.47
CA VAL A 131 10.80 1.74 12.49
C VAL A 131 10.75 1.23 13.94
N PRO A 132 9.88 0.26 14.30
CA PRO A 132 9.67 -0.14 15.69
C PRO A 132 10.92 -0.52 16.53
N ALA A 133 12.05 -0.81 15.89
CA ALA A 133 13.28 -1.23 16.55
C ALA A 133 14.53 -0.51 16.04
N ALA A 134 14.39 0.55 15.24
CA ALA A 134 15.54 1.27 14.68
C ALA A 134 15.21 2.65 14.13
N THR A 135 16.19 3.54 14.16
CA THR A 135 16.31 4.68 13.27
C THR A 135 17.17 4.31 12.06
N GLU A 136 16.65 4.56 10.87
CA GLU A 136 17.30 4.32 9.58
C GLU A 136 17.47 5.65 8.84
N ARG A 137 18.48 5.75 7.97
CA ARG A 137 18.60 6.83 6.97
C ARG A 137 18.45 6.25 5.60
N MET A 138 17.55 6.80 4.79
CA MET A 138 17.31 6.33 3.42
C MET A 138 17.64 7.42 2.41
N ALA A 139 18.34 7.04 1.35
CA ALA A 139 18.67 7.94 0.24
C ALA A 139 18.48 7.24 -1.10
N ILE A 140 18.42 8.04 -2.16
CA ILE A 140 18.45 7.53 -3.53
C ILE A 140 19.84 6.92 -3.79
N THR A 141 19.88 5.78 -4.48
CA THR A 141 21.11 5.14 -4.93
C THR A 141 21.82 6.01 -5.96
N ASP A 142 23.15 5.93 -6.08
CA ASP A 142 23.91 6.80 -6.98
C ASP A 142 23.49 6.67 -8.46
N ASN A 143 22.95 5.50 -8.85
CA ASN A 143 22.42 5.26 -10.19
C ASN A 143 20.95 5.68 -10.38
N GLY A 144 20.29 6.24 -9.36
CA GLY A 144 18.91 6.72 -9.45
C GLY A 144 17.84 5.63 -9.64
N GLN A 145 18.16 4.36 -9.38
CA GLN A 145 17.25 3.24 -9.64
C GLN A 145 16.43 2.80 -8.42
N ALA A 146 16.87 3.13 -7.22
CA ALA A 146 16.19 2.77 -5.99
C ALA A 146 16.45 3.80 -4.88
N MET A 147 15.66 3.70 -3.82
CA MET A 147 15.99 4.19 -2.50
C MET A 147 16.31 3.01 -1.59
N GLY A 148 17.30 3.18 -0.73
CA GLY A 148 17.65 2.19 0.28
C GLY A 148 18.40 2.82 1.44
N ARG A 149 18.72 2.01 2.45
CA ARG A 149 19.35 2.51 3.66
C ARG A 149 20.80 2.84 3.38
N ILE A 150 21.23 3.98 3.88
CA ILE A 150 22.63 4.39 3.94
C ILE A 150 23.16 4.37 5.39
N PHE A 151 22.26 4.23 6.36
CA PHE A 151 22.57 4.01 7.76
C PHE A 151 21.40 3.27 8.43
N ASP A 152 21.73 2.40 9.37
CA ASP A 152 20.79 1.71 10.27
C ASP A 152 21.45 1.65 11.65
N GLU A 153 20.81 2.18 12.69
CA GLU A 153 21.42 2.27 14.03
C GLU A 153 21.88 0.92 14.59
N ARG A 154 21.28 -0.18 14.13
CA ARG A 154 21.63 -1.54 14.58
C ARG A 154 22.89 -2.09 13.90
N ILE A 155 23.28 -1.50 12.76
CA ILE A 155 24.30 -2.03 11.87
C ILE A 155 25.47 -1.05 11.70
N GLY A 156 25.18 0.22 11.43
CA GLY A 156 26.14 1.23 11.01
C GLY A 156 25.84 1.77 9.61
N LEU A 157 26.90 2.20 8.91
CA LEU A 157 26.80 2.71 7.55
C LEU A 157 26.55 1.57 6.55
N ILE A 158 25.77 1.86 5.53
CA ILE A 158 25.37 0.91 4.50
C ILE A 158 25.63 1.54 3.13
N SER A 159 26.21 0.77 2.22
CA SER A 159 26.50 1.22 0.86
C SER A 159 25.68 0.42 -0.15
N ASN A 160 25.07 1.13 -1.10
CA ASN A 160 24.40 0.57 -2.26
C ASN A 160 23.25 -0.44 -1.96
N GLU A 161 22.53 -0.24 -0.86
CA GLU A 161 21.27 -0.95 -0.66
C GLU A 161 20.19 -0.39 -1.60
N GLY A 162 19.50 -1.26 -2.32
CA GLY A 162 18.27 -0.93 -3.04
C GLY A 162 17.10 -1.65 -2.40
N LYS A 163 16.07 -0.89 -1.97
CA LYS A 163 14.88 -1.46 -1.33
C LYS A 163 13.57 -1.06 -2.00
N TYR A 164 13.45 0.20 -2.38
CA TYR A 164 12.24 0.75 -3.00
C TYR A 164 12.59 1.30 -4.37
N PRO A 165 11.91 0.89 -5.45
CA PRO A 165 12.24 1.37 -6.80
C PRO A 165 11.93 2.86 -6.91
N VAL A 166 12.82 3.59 -7.57
CA VAL A 166 12.55 4.94 -8.09
C VAL A 166 13.13 5.07 -9.49
N GLY A 167 12.77 6.13 -10.20
CA GLY A 167 13.21 6.35 -11.57
C GLY A 167 12.45 5.48 -12.56
N LEU A 168 13.02 5.25 -13.74
CA LEU A 168 12.36 4.49 -14.80
C LEU A 168 12.41 2.98 -14.51
N TRP A 169 11.26 2.33 -14.59
CA TRP A 169 11.10 0.87 -14.41
C TRP A 169 10.16 0.27 -15.44
N LYS A 170 10.39 -0.99 -15.80
CA LYS A 170 9.51 -1.78 -16.66
C LYS A 170 8.73 -2.83 -15.88
N GLN A 171 7.54 -3.16 -16.39
CA GLN A 171 6.72 -4.22 -15.82
C GLN A 171 7.49 -5.56 -15.87
N GLY A 172 7.56 -6.27 -14.75
CA GLY A 172 8.27 -7.54 -14.63
C GLY A 172 9.80 -7.42 -14.52
N GLU A 173 10.36 -6.20 -14.60
CA GLU A 173 11.80 -5.99 -14.48
C GLU A 173 12.31 -6.41 -13.09
N THR A 174 13.47 -7.05 -13.05
CA THR A 174 14.19 -7.34 -11.80
C THR A 174 15.57 -6.70 -11.85
N ARG A 175 15.92 -5.93 -10.81
CA ARG A 175 17.26 -5.35 -10.62
C ARG A 175 17.89 -5.89 -9.35
N HIS A 176 19.21 -6.06 -9.38
CA HIS A 176 20.01 -6.56 -8.27
C HIS A 176 20.90 -5.46 -7.70
N PHE A 177 21.08 -5.48 -6.39
CA PHE A 177 21.85 -4.51 -5.63
C PHE A 177 22.82 -5.24 -4.70
N ASN A 178 24.11 -4.99 -4.88
CA ASN A 178 25.16 -5.47 -3.99
C ASN A 178 25.33 -4.48 -2.85
N THR A 179 24.86 -4.87 -1.67
CA THR A 179 24.88 -4.06 -0.45
C THR A 179 26.11 -4.39 0.38
N VAL A 180 26.83 -3.36 0.82
CA VAL A 180 27.93 -3.48 1.80
C VAL A 180 27.47 -2.91 3.13
N PHE A 181 27.61 -3.68 4.20
CA PHE A 181 27.35 -3.27 5.59
C PHE A 181 28.68 -3.02 6.28
N HIS A 182 28.93 -1.77 6.68
CA HIS A 182 30.15 -1.38 7.37
C HIS A 182 29.95 -1.51 8.88
N THR A 183 30.37 -2.65 9.43
CA THR A 183 30.17 -2.96 10.85
C THR A 183 31.47 -2.86 11.63
N ALA A 184 31.38 -2.78 12.96
CA ALA A 184 32.55 -2.80 13.84
C ALA A 184 33.41 -4.09 13.70
N ARG A 185 32.86 -5.16 13.14
CA ARG A 185 33.56 -6.44 12.89
C ARG A 185 34.16 -6.52 11.48
N GLY A 186 34.08 -5.44 10.70
CA GLY A 186 34.46 -5.39 9.30
C GLY A 186 33.24 -5.37 8.35
N ASP A 187 33.53 -5.39 7.06
CA ASP A 187 32.53 -5.27 6.01
C ASP A 187 31.82 -6.61 5.74
N GLY A 188 30.49 -6.56 5.72
CA GLY A 188 29.63 -7.66 5.29
C GLY A 188 28.97 -7.37 3.95
N ASN A 189 28.84 -8.37 3.08
CA ASN A 189 28.19 -8.21 1.77
C ASN A 189 26.86 -8.97 1.73
N SER A 190 25.87 -8.41 1.01
CA SER A 190 24.63 -9.10 0.66
C SER A 190 24.15 -8.66 -0.71
N SER A 191 23.65 -9.60 -1.51
CA SER A 191 22.91 -9.28 -2.72
C SER A 191 21.41 -9.26 -2.44
N THR A 192 20.72 -8.25 -2.95
CA THR A 192 19.25 -8.11 -2.88
C THR A 192 18.68 -7.84 -4.25
N SER A 193 17.46 -8.27 -4.49
CA SER A 193 16.72 -8.00 -5.73
C SER A 193 15.43 -7.22 -5.45
N ILE A 194 15.05 -6.37 -6.40
CA ILE A 194 13.72 -5.76 -6.51
C ILE A 194 13.11 -6.23 -7.82
N THR A 195 11.95 -6.89 -7.75
CA THR A 195 11.13 -7.26 -8.91
C THR A 195 9.90 -6.38 -8.97
N MET A 196 9.65 -5.76 -10.13
CA MET A 196 8.45 -5.01 -10.41
C MET A 196 7.29 -5.95 -10.73
N GLU A 197 6.50 -6.32 -9.71
CA GLU A 197 5.40 -7.25 -9.88
C GLU A 197 4.20 -6.61 -10.59
N LYS A 198 3.91 -5.34 -10.28
CA LYS A 198 2.81 -4.55 -10.86
C LYS A 198 3.24 -3.08 -10.95
N LEU A 199 3.43 -2.54 -12.15
CA LEU A 199 3.96 -1.19 -12.37
C LEU A 199 2.89 -0.08 -12.28
N SER A 200 1.64 -0.45 -12.54
CA SER A 200 0.46 0.40 -12.40
C SER A 200 -0.74 -0.49 -12.14
N CYS A 201 -1.45 -0.26 -11.04
CA CYS A 201 -2.67 -0.97 -10.67
C CYS A 201 -3.64 -0.06 -9.92
N GLU A 202 -4.87 -0.54 -9.74
CA GLU A 202 -5.80 0.03 -8.76
C GLU A 202 -5.64 -0.69 -7.42
N PHE A 203 -5.55 0.08 -6.33
CA PHE A 203 -5.53 -0.43 -4.96
C PHE A 203 -6.59 0.31 -4.14
N GLU A 204 -7.62 -0.39 -3.69
CA GLU A 204 -8.73 0.20 -2.90
C GLU A 204 -9.34 1.45 -3.56
N GLY A 205 -9.52 1.43 -4.88
CA GLY A 205 -10.04 2.56 -5.66
C GLY A 205 -9.00 3.64 -6.02
N ILE A 206 -7.73 3.47 -5.64
CA ILE A 206 -6.64 4.40 -5.97
C ILE A 206 -5.87 3.86 -7.19
N SER A 207 -6.05 4.51 -8.33
CA SER A 207 -5.34 4.18 -9.56
C SER A 207 -3.87 4.60 -9.51
N GLY A 208 -3.01 3.89 -10.23
CA GLY A 208 -1.59 4.21 -10.34
C GLY A 208 -0.75 3.78 -9.13
N ALA A 209 -1.28 2.89 -8.29
CA ALA A 209 -0.49 2.16 -7.31
C ALA A 209 0.52 1.21 -8.00
N TYR A 210 1.55 0.78 -7.30
CA TYR A 210 2.49 -0.24 -7.79
C TYR A 210 2.84 -1.25 -6.70
N ALA A 211 3.18 -2.47 -7.12
CA ALA A 211 3.62 -3.55 -6.26
C ALA A 211 5.00 -4.06 -6.66
N ILE A 212 5.84 -4.27 -5.67
CA ILE A 212 7.15 -4.89 -5.85
C ILE A 212 7.34 -6.07 -4.92
N ARG A 213 8.31 -6.92 -5.27
CA ARG A 213 8.91 -7.88 -4.35
C ARG A 213 10.38 -7.58 -4.16
N TRP A 214 10.79 -7.43 -2.91
CA TRP A 214 12.18 -7.26 -2.50
C TRP A 214 12.65 -8.53 -1.79
N ARG A 215 13.83 -9.02 -2.17
CA ARG A 215 14.39 -10.26 -1.60
C ARG A 215 15.87 -10.11 -1.32
N VAL A 216 16.35 -10.85 -0.33
CA VAL A 216 17.77 -11.16 -0.18
C VAL A 216 18.09 -12.40 -1.01
N ASP A 217 18.98 -12.28 -2.00
CA ASP A 217 19.17 -13.30 -3.05
C ASP A 217 19.72 -14.63 -2.51
N SER A 218 20.41 -14.62 -1.37
CA SER A 218 20.82 -15.87 -0.71
C SER A 218 19.66 -16.78 -0.31
N GLY A 219 18.40 -16.29 -0.34
CA GLY A 219 17.20 -17.00 0.09
C GLY A 219 17.13 -17.27 1.60
N ARG A 220 18.22 -17.03 2.33
CA ARG A 220 18.34 -17.26 3.77
C ARG A 220 17.73 -16.15 4.61
N ARG A 221 17.43 -14.99 4.03
CA ARG A 221 16.95 -13.79 4.73
C ARG A 221 15.61 -13.30 4.13
N GLY A 222 15.31 -12.02 4.32
CA GLY A 222 14.00 -11.43 4.05
C GLY A 222 13.49 -11.57 2.63
N ASP A 223 12.18 -11.79 2.51
CA ASP A 223 11.41 -11.81 1.27
C ASP A 223 10.07 -11.12 1.54
N TYR A 224 9.88 -9.96 0.90
CA TYR A 224 8.78 -9.06 1.19
C TYR A 224 8.15 -8.52 -0.10
N GLY A 225 6.82 -8.51 -0.15
CA GLY A 225 6.05 -7.71 -1.10
C GLY A 225 5.74 -6.35 -0.50
N TYR A 226 5.72 -5.30 -1.32
CA TYR A 226 5.29 -3.97 -0.91
C TYR A 226 4.33 -3.40 -1.94
N VAL A 227 3.29 -2.70 -1.47
CA VAL A 227 2.38 -1.93 -2.32
C VAL A 227 2.45 -0.46 -1.92
N PHE A 228 2.58 0.39 -2.92
CA PHE A 228 2.61 1.84 -2.78
C PHE A 228 1.48 2.46 -3.58
N ALA A 229 0.79 3.45 -3.01
CA ALA A 229 -0.33 4.12 -3.66
C ALA A 229 -0.12 5.65 -3.68
N PRO A 230 -0.46 6.33 -4.79
CA PRO A 230 -0.45 7.79 -4.86
C PRO A 230 -1.19 8.44 -3.68
N GLY A 231 -0.59 9.48 -3.09
CA GLY A 231 -1.17 10.21 -1.95
C GLY A 231 -1.17 9.47 -0.61
N ARG A 232 -0.80 8.18 -0.57
CA ARG A 232 -0.74 7.39 0.68
C ARG A 232 0.66 6.87 1.01
N GLY A 233 1.51 6.67 0.01
CA GLY A 233 2.83 6.08 0.23
C GLY A 233 2.73 4.56 0.37
N LEU A 234 3.49 3.99 1.30
CA LEU A 234 3.43 2.56 1.64
C LEU A 234 2.07 2.20 2.26
N VAL A 235 1.29 1.35 1.60
CA VAL A 235 -0.05 0.93 2.06
C VAL A 235 -0.09 -0.53 2.50
N GLN A 236 0.82 -1.38 2.00
CA GLN A 236 0.80 -2.82 2.28
C GLN A 236 2.20 -3.42 2.34
N VAL A 237 2.42 -4.37 3.27
CA VAL A 237 3.64 -5.19 3.35
C VAL A 237 3.28 -6.67 3.38
N ILE A 238 3.61 -7.43 2.35
CA ILE A 238 3.44 -8.89 2.34
C ILE A 238 4.73 -9.52 2.86
N VAL A 239 4.65 -10.35 3.89
CA VAL A 239 5.81 -10.99 4.54
C VAL A 239 5.84 -12.46 4.14
N TYR A 240 6.57 -12.78 3.07
CA TYR A 240 6.79 -14.17 2.67
C TYR A 240 7.79 -14.86 3.59
N LYS A 241 8.84 -14.14 3.99
CA LYS A 241 9.86 -14.61 4.93
C LYS A 241 10.46 -13.45 5.69
N ARG A 242 10.51 -13.55 7.03
CA ARG A 242 11.20 -12.57 7.87
C ARG A 242 12.71 -12.74 7.78
N ALA A 243 13.44 -11.62 7.80
CA ALA A 243 14.88 -11.68 7.99
C ALA A 243 15.21 -12.32 9.36
N GLY A 244 16.00 -13.39 9.37
CA GLY A 244 16.44 -14.06 10.59
C GLY A 244 15.60 -15.26 11.04
N SER A 245 14.52 -15.63 10.33
CA SER A 245 13.84 -16.91 10.58
C SER A 245 14.71 -18.08 10.11
N ARG A 246 14.86 -19.12 10.95
CA ARG A 246 15.54 -20.36 10.54
C ARG A 246 14.74 -21.02 9.41
N PRO A 247 15.40 -21.71 8.45
CA PRO A 247 14.69 -22.61 7.57
C PRO A 247 14.00 -23.68 8.44
N SER A 248 12.70 -23.85 8.27
CA SER A 248 11.98 -25.06 8.70
C SER A 248 12.46 -26.26 7.90
#